data_AF-A0A2G3NPI3-F1
#
_entry.id   AF-A0A2G3NPI3-F1
#
_cell.length_a   1.000
_cell.length_b   1.000
_cell.length_c   1.000
_cell.angle_alpha   90.00
_cell.angle_beta   90.00
_cell.angle_gamma   90.00
#
_symmetry.space_group_name_H-M   'P 1'
#
loop_
_entity.id
_entity.type
_entity.pdbx_description
1 polymer ?
#
loop_
_entity_poly.entity_id
_entity_poly.type
_entity_poly.pdbx_seq_one_letter_code
_entity_poly.pdbx_strand_id
1 'polypeptide(L)'
;ISDHFFDLIEQEIAIGNPIFQTVLKTFLKDKDKVVNAMDLPYSNAKLEATNNLIKVIKRNAFGFRNFENFKKRVLIALNIKKERAKFVLSRC
;
A
#
# COMPACT_ATOMS: atom_id res chain seq x y z
N ILE A 1 -14.06 -18.64 1.34
CA ILE A 1 -13.80 -17.64 0.26
C ILE A 1 -12.35 -17.74 -0.19
N SER A 2 -11.40 -17.69 0.73
CA SER A 2 -9.97 -17.91 0.48
C SER A 2 -9.67 -19.23 -0.22
N ASP A 3 -10.20 -20.36 0.27
CA ASP A 3 -9.92 -21.68 -0.33
C ASP A 3 -10.37 -21.77 -1.79
N HIS A 4 -11.62 -21.41 -2.07
CA HIS A 4 -12.14 -21.31 -3.44
C HIS A 4 -11.33 -20.36 -4.34
N PHE A 5 -10.80 -19.25 -3.79
CA PHE A 5 -9.92 -18.37 -4.55
C PHE A 5 -8.63 -19.09 -4.96
N PHE A 6 -7.97 -19.81 -4.05
CA PHE A 6 -6.73 -20.51 -4.38
C PHE A 6 -6.94 -21.71 -5.31
N ASP A 7 -8.08 -22.41 -5.20
CA ASP A 7 -8.44 -23.48 -6.14
C ASP A 7 -8.51 -22.95 -7.59
N LEU A 8 -9.09 -21.75 -7.78
CA LEU A 8 -9.13 -21.08 -9.08
C LEU A 8 -7.75 -20.64 -9.57
N ILE A 9 -6.88 -20.16 -8.66
CA ILE A 9 -5.50 -19.78 -9.00
C ILE A 9 -4.72 -21.00 -9.49
N GLU A 10 -4.86 -22.16 -8.82
CA GLU A 10 -4.19 -23.39 -9.22
C GLU A 10 -4.66 -23.89 -10.59
N GLN A 11 -5.96 -23.79 -10.86
CA GLN A 11 -6.53 -24.10 -12.18
C GLN A 11 -5.98 -23.15 -13.26
N GLU A 12 -5.99 -21.83 -13.01
CA GLU A 12 -5.51 -20.83 -13.98
C GLU A 12 -4.00 -20.94 -14.23
N ILE A 13 -3.19 -21.38 -13.27
CA ILE A 13 -1.76 -21.65 -13.52
C ILE A 13 -1.58 -22.78 -14.55
N ALA A 14 -2.47 -23.78 -14.56
CA ALA A 14 -2.36 -24.94 -15.43
C ALA A 14 -2.79 -24.67 -16.88
N ILE A 15 -3.83 -23.84 -17.08
CA ILE A 15 -4.44 -23.62 -18.41
C ILE A 15 -4.31 -22.18 -18.91
N GLY A 16 -3.96 -21.24 -18.04
CA GLY A 16 -4.01 -19.82 -18.28
C GLY A 16 -2.81 -19.25 -19.02
N ASN A 17 -2.86 -17.93 -19.24
CA ASN A 17 -1.84 -17.23 -20.00
C ASN A 17 -0.49 -17.19 -19.23
N PRO A 18 0.64 -17.60 -19.85
CA PRO A 18 1.97 -17.55 -19.25
C PRO A 18 2.36 -16.20 -18.62
N ILE A 19 1.82 -15.08 -19.14
CA ILE A 19 2.06 -13.72 -18.62
C ILE A 19 1.69 -13.60 -17.14
N PHE A 20 0.63 -14.30 -16.70
CA PHE A 20 0.16 -14.22 -15.32
C PHE A 20 0.82 -15.25 -14.38
N GLN A 21 1.57 -16.23 -14.90
CA GLN A 21 2.11 -17.31 -14.09
C GLN A 21 2.95 -16.82 -12.91
N THR A 22 3.79 -15.81 -13.11
CA THR A 22 4.64 -15.26 -12.05
C THR A 22 3.81 -14.67 -10.91
N VAL A 23 2.76 -13.92 -11.24
CA VAL A 23 1.86 -13.31 -10.26
C VAL A 23 1.08 -14.38 -9.51
N LEU A 24 0.50 -15.34 -10.24
CA LEU A 24 -0.28 -16.45 -9.68
C LEU A 24 0.56 -17.34 -8.75
N LYS A 25 1.79 -17.69 -9.15
CA LYS A 25 2.75 -18.42 -8.31
C LYS A 25 3.15 -17.62 -7.07
N THR A 26 3.23 -16.30 -7.16
CA THR A 26 3.50 -15.44 -6.01
C THR A 26 2.34 -15.47 -5.01
N PHE A 27 1.09 -15.47 -5.48
CA PHE A 27 -0.07 -15.61 -4.58
C PHE A 27 -0.05 -16.95 -3.82
N LEU A 28 0.33 -18.06 -4.47
CA LEU A 28 0.48 -19.34 -3.78
C LEU A 28 1.63 -19.34 -2.77
N LYS A 29 2.77 -18.72 -3.12
CA LYS A 29 3.93 -18.60 -2.21
C LYS A 29 3.61 -17.79 -0.96
N ASP A 30 2.83 -16.73 -1.11
CA ASP A 30 2.48 -15.78 -0.04
C ASP A 30 1.03 -15.97 0.46
N LYS A 31 0.53 -17.22 0.46
CA LYS A 31 -0.87 -17.58 0.78
C LYS A 31 -1.39 -16.90 2.05
N ASP A 32 -0.65 -17.00 3.15
CA ASP A 32 -1.03 -16.41 4.44
C ASP A 32 -1.24 -14.89 4.36
N LYS A 33 -0.42 -14.18 3.58
CA LYS A 33 -0.55 -12.72 3.42
C LYS A 33 -1.80 -12.35 2.64
N VAL A 34 -2.14 -13.14 1.62
CA VAL A 34 -3.35 -12.95 0.80
C VAL A 34 -4.60 -13.25 1.62
N VAL A 35 -4.61 -14.34 2.40
CA VAL A 35 -5.71 -14.65 3.32
C VAL A 35 -5.90 -13.52 4.34
N ASN A 36 -4.81 -13.07 4.98
CA ASN A 36 -4.86 -11.94 5.91
C ASN A 36 -5.41 -10.67 5.25
N ALA A 37 -5.09 -10.40 3.99
CA ALA A 37 -5.61 -9.25 3.26
C ALA A 37 -7.10 -9.37 2.90
N MET A 38 -7.63 -10.60 2.79
CA MET A 38 -9.06 -10.87 2.56
C MET A 38 -9.87 -10.78 3.86
N ASP A 39 -9.32 -11.26 4.97
CA ASP A 39 -10.05 -11.37 6.23
C ASP A 39 -9.98 -10.09 7.08
N LEU A 40 -8.88 -9.35 7.01
CA LEU A 40 -8.72 -8.14 7.81
C LEU A 40 -9.43 -6.95 7.15
N PRO A 41 -10.16 -6.11 7.91
CA PRO A 41 -10.84 -4.92 7.39
C PRO A 41 -9.87 -3.75 7.11
N TYR A 42 -8.58 -4.04 6.91
CA TYR A 42 -7.56 -3.02 6.77
C TYR A 42 -7.54 -2.47 5.35
N SER A 43 -7.74 -1.16 5.21
CA SER A 43 -7.64 -0.47 3.92
C SER A 43 -6.22 0.07 3.66
N ASN A 44 -5.70 -0.19 2.47
CA ASN A 44 -4.45 0.40 1.99
C ASN A 44 -4.53 1.92 1.74
N ALA A 45 -5.72 2.53 1.77
CA ALA A 45 -5.91 3.94 1.46
C ALA A 45 -5.01 4.88 2.28
N LYS A 46 -4.82 4.59 3.58
CA LYS A 46 -3.96 5.41 4.46
C LYS A 46 -2.48 5.30 4.08
N LEU A 47 -2.03 4.12 3.69
CA LEU A 47 -0.66 3.88 3.26
C LEU A 47 -0.40 4.56 1.91
N GLU A 48 -1.32 4.43 0.96
CA GLU A 48 -1.23 5.08 -0.35
C GLU A 48 -1.21 6.62 -0.24
N ALA A 49 -2.10 7.19 0.59
CA ALA A 49 -2.11 8.63 0.84
C ALA A 49 -0.77 9.13 1.40
N THR A 50 -0.15 8.35 2.28
CA THR A 50 1.17 8.64 2.85
C THR A 50 2.27 8.54 1.78
N ASN A 51 2.29 7.46 1.01
CA ASN A 51 3.25 7.24 -0.07
C ASN A 51 3.18 8.33 -1.14
N ASN A 52 1.97 8.78 -1.49
CA ASN A 52 1.77 9.86 -2.45
C ASN A 52 2.30 11.20 -1.92
N LEU A 53 2.08 11.50 -0.64
CA LEU A 53 2.67 12.70 -0.01
C LEU A 53 4.21 12.65 -0.05
N ILE A 54 4.81 11.51 0.29
CA ILE A 54 6.26 11.32 0.25
C ILE A 54 6.80 11.53 -1.18
N LYS A 55 6.13 10.98 -2.20
CA LYS A 55 6.46 11.19 -3.61
C LYS A 55 6.40 12.68 -4.00
N VAL A 56 5.36 13.41 -3.57
CA VAL A 56 5.23 14.86 -3.81
C VAL A 56 6.38 15.63 -3.15
N ILE A 57 6.71 15.33 -1.89
CA ILE A 57 7.81 15.99 -1.18
C ILE A 57 9.14 15.75 -1.90
N LYS A 58 9.41 14.51 -2.31
CA LYS A 58 10.62 14.15 -3.06
C LYS A 58 10.70 14.90 -4.40
N ARG A 59 9.59 14.98 -5.14
CA ARG A 59 9.49 15.68 -6.43
C ARG A 59 9.70 17.19 -6.30
N ASN A 60 9.07 17.82 -5.30
CA ASN A 60 9.15 19.26 -5.09
C ASN A 60 10.56 19.74 -4.68
N ALA A 61 11.33 18.87 -4.03
CA ALA A 61 12.71 19.16 -3.66
C ALA A 61 13.72 18.88 -4.78
N PHE A 62 13.28 18.32 -5.92
CA PHE A 62 14.16 17.76 -6.97
C PHE A 62 15.17 16.75 -6.41
N GLY A 63 14.74 15.99 -5.39
CA GLY A 63 15.61 15.09 -4.62
C GLY A 63 16.21 15.73 -3.37
N PHE A 64 16.65 14.87 -2.44
CA PHE A 64 17.29 15.31 -1.20
C PHE A 64 18.71 14.77 -1.17
N ARG A 65 19.69 15.67 -1.01
CA ARG A 65 21.10 15.29 -0.80
C ARG A 65 21.33 14.63 0.56
N ASN A 66 20.55 15.02 1.56
CA ASN A 66 20.63 14.50 2.92
C ASN A 66 19.30 13.81 3.29
N PHE A 67 19.37 12.53 3.64
CA PHE A 67 18.21 11.72 3.99
C PHE A 67 17.53 12.13 5.30
N GLU A 68 18.28 12.65 6.28
CA GLU A 68 17.71 13.19 7.52
C GLU A 68 16.83 14.41 7.24
N ASN A 69 17.25 15.28 6.31
CA ASN A 69 16.44 16.42 5.91
C ASN A 69 15.15 15.99 5.20
N PHE A 70 15.20 14.89 4.44
CA PHE A 70 14.01 14.29 3.84
C PHE A 70 13.05 13.75 4.91
N LYS A 71 13.54 12.95 5.86
CA LYS A 71 12.75 12.42 6.98
C LYS A 71 12.08 13.55 7.78
N LYS A 72 12.84 14.60 8.11
CA LYS A 72 12.30 15.78 8.81
C LYS A 72 11.17 16.45 8.02
N ARG A 73 11.34 16.68 6.71
CA ARG A 73 10.29 17.25 5.84
C ARG A 73 9.04 16.38 5.80
N VAL A 74 9.19 15.07 5.69
CA VAL A 74 8.07 14.11 5.71
C VAL A 74 7.32 14.18 7.05
N LEU A 75 8.04 14.15 8.17
CA LEU A 75 7.45 14.21 9.50
C LEU A 75 6.65 15.51 9.73
N ILE A 76 7.23 16.66 9.36
CA ILE A 76 6.55 17.97 9.48
C ILE A 76 5.26 17.98 8.64
N ALA A 77 5.32 17.52 7.38
CA ALA A 77 4.15 17.50 6.51
C ALA A 77 3.02 16.59 7.03
N LEU A 78 3.39 15.43 7.59
CA LEU A 78 2.43 14.51 8.20
C LEU A 78 1.78 15.11 9.45
N ASN A 79 2.55 15.77 10.31
CA ASN A 79 2.04 16.44 11.50
C ASN A 79 1.07 17.57 11.13
N ILE A 80 1.38 18.39 10.13
CA ILE A 80 0.49 19.46 9.64
C ILE A 80 -0.84 18.87 9.14
N LYS A 81 -0.80 17.79 8.34
CA LYS A 81 -2.02 17.11 7.88
C LYS A 81 -2.85 16.57 9.04
N LYS A 82 -2.21 15.99 10.06
CA LYS A 82 -2.89 15.46 11.25
C LYS A 82 -3.60 16.56 12.03
N GLU A 83 -2.93 17.68 12.28
CA GLU A 83 -3.54 18.83 12.98
C GLU A 83 -4.72 19.42 12.19
N ARG A 84 -4.58 19.55 10.87
CA ARG A 84 -5.69 19.99 10.01
C ARG A 84 -6.89 19.05 10.08
N ALA A 85 -6.67 17.74 10.07
CA ALA A 85 -7.75 16.77 10.17
C ALA A 85 -8.47 16.84 11.52
N LYS A 86 -7.72 16.95 12.63
CA LYS A 86 -8.31 17.14 13.97
C LYS A 86 -9.19 18.38 14.03
N PHE A 87 -8.72 19.50 13.48
CA PHE A 87 -9.45 20.75 13.46
C PHE A 87 -10.78 20.64 12.70
N VAL A 88 -10.78 19.98 11.54
CA VAL A 88 -12.01 19.75 10.76
C VAL A 88 -12.99 18.89 11.56
N LEU A 89 -12.52 17.80 12.18
CA LEU A 89 -13.36 16.91 12.97
C LEU A 89 -13.95 17.60 14.21
N SER A 90 -13.23 18.54 14.84
CA SER A 90 -13.74 19.28 16.01
C SER A 90 -14.86 20.29 15.69
N ARG A 91 -15.11 20.55 14.41
CA ARG A 91 -16.16 21.47 13.93
C ARG A 91 -17.44 20.75 13.51
N CYS A 92 -17.43 19.43 13.49
CA CYS A 92 -18.58 18.56 13.24
C CYS A 92 -19.12 18.05 14.58
#